data_AF-A0A1G1BNW1-F1
#
_entry.id   AF-A0A1G1BNW1-F1
#
_cell.length_a   1.000
_cell.length_b   1.000
_cell.length_c   1.000
_cell.angle_alpha   90.00
_cell.angle_beta   90.00
_cell.angle_gamma   90.00
#
_symmetry.space_group_name_H-M   'P 1'
#
loop_
_entity.id
_entity.type
_entity.pdbx_description
1 polymer ?
#
loop_
_entity_poly.entity_id
_entity_poly.type
_entity_poly.pdbx_seq_one_letter_code
_entity_poly.pdbx_strand_id
1 'polypeptide(L)'
;MSLPGAIFLCLRETGKADTINMRTTLSLLVLAGVACAAPYNHDVNVAEEFRPRDGLPNFFAKLQAGGPVRVAYLGGSITAAHGWRPKTLAWFKAQYPAAAISEINAAISGTGSDYGACRLRGDVLAQSPDLVFLECRVNGGGGF
;
A
#
# COMPACT_ATOMS: atom_id res chain seq x y z
N MET A 1 -20.76 -1.76 17.63
CA MET A 1 -20.28 -1.51 19.00
C MET A 1 -18.85 -2.04 19.09
N SER A 2 -17.96 -1.31 19.77
CA SER A 2 -16.54 -1.58 20.05
C SER A 2 -15.50 -1.14 19.01
N LEU A 3 -15.00 0.08 19.20
CA LEU A 3 -13.61 0.48 18.94
C LEU A 3 -12.73 -0.02 20.11
N PRO A 4 -11.42 -0.18 19.91
CA PRO A 4 -10.47 0.16 20.95
C PRO A 4 -9.63 1.37 20.51
N GLY A 5 -9.84 2.51 21.19
CA GLY A 5 -8.91 3.62 21.14
C GLY A 5 -7.62 3.26 21.86
N ALA A 6 -6.47 3.51 21.23
CA ALA A 6 -5.18 3.41 21.89
C ALA A 6 -4.97 4.64 22.78
N ILE A 7 -4.94 4.43 24.10
CA ILE A 7 -4.51 5.42 25.08
C ILE A 7 -2.98 5.44 25.06
N PHE A 8 -2.39 6.59 24.70
CA PHE A 8 -0.94 6.80 24.76
C PHE A 8 -0.58 7.32 26.16
N LEU A 9 -0.10 6.43 27.05
CA LEU A 9 0.42 6.83 28.36
C LEU A 9 1.90 7.20 28.21
N CYS A 10 2.22 8.50 28.23
CA CYS A 10 3.59 8.99 28.29
C CYS A 10 4.06 9.00 29.74
N LEU A 11 4.81 7.98 30.18
CA LEU A 11 5.49 8.00 31.47
C LEU A 11 6.84 8.69 31.30
N ARG A 12 6.96 9.87 31.91
CA ARG A 12 8.20 10.64 32.01
C ARG A 12 8.99 10.13 33.21
N GLU A 13 10.14 9.49 32.98
CA GLU A 13 11.07 9.15 34.06
C GLU A 13 11.74 10.42 34.58
N THR A 14 11.45 10.81 35.81
CA THR A 14 12.29 11.73 36.58
C THR A 14 13.16 10.89 37.51
N GLY A 15 14.45 10.80 37.16
CA GLY A 15 15.41 10.01 37.90
C GLY A 15 15.65 10.50 39.33
N LYS A 16 15.90 9.54 40.22
CA LYS A 16 16.84 9.71 41.33
C LYS A 16 17.47 8.35 41.63
N ALA A 17 18.79 8.34 41.65
CA ALA A 17 19.61 7.18 41.88
C ALA A 17 19.41 6.67 43.31
N ASP A 18 19.03 5.40 43.45
CA ASP A 18 19.28 4.61 44.65
C ASP A 18 19.45 3.13 44.27
N THR A 19 20.48 2.54 44.85
CA THR A 19 21.15 1.31 44.48
C THR A 19 20.32 0.06 44.83
N ILE A 20 19.80 -0.68 43.85
CA ILE A 20 19.33 -2.06 44.05
C ILE A 20 19.78 -2.94 42.89
N ASN A 21 20.73 -3.83 43.18
CA ASN A 21 21.11 -4.96 42.34
C ASN A 21 19.97 -5.98 42.37
N MET A 22 19.20 -6.12 41.29
CA MET A 22 18.34 -7.29 41.09
C MET A 22 18.21 -7.59 39.60
N ARG A 23 18.92 -8.65 39.20
CA ARG A 23 18.71 -9.38 37.96
C ARG A 23 17.22 -9.62 37.74
N THR A 24 16.58 -8.86 36.85
CA THR A 24 15.21 -9.17 36.43
C THR A 24 15.01 -8.78 34.97
N THR A 25 14.87 -9.82 34.18
CA THR A 25 14.61 -9.90 32.75
C THR A 25 13.44 -8.99 32.34
N LEU A 26 13.70 -7.94 31.55
CA LEU A 26 12.63 -7.18 30.90
C LEU A 26 12.30 -7.86 29.57
N SER A 27 11.41 -8.84 29.62
CA SER A 27 10.86 -9.52 28.45
C SER A 27 10.13 -8.51 27.56
N LEU A 28 10.68 -8.22 26.38
CA LEU A 28 9.96 -7.52 25.32
C LEU A 28 8.85 -8.45 24.81
N LEU A 29 7.62 -8.23 25.27
CA LEU A 29 6.45 -8.84 24.66
C LEU A 29 6.07 -8.01 23.42
N VAL A 30 6.76 -8.24 22.30
CA VAL A 30 6.31 -7.75 20.99
C VAL A 30 5.14 -8.63 20.58
N LEU A 31 3.91 -8.21 20.90
CA LEU A 31 2.72 -8.76 20.26
C LEU A 31 2.77 -8.29 18.79
N ALA A 32 3.41 -9.08 17.94
CA ALA A 32 3.20 -9.00 16.50
C ALA A 32 1.76 -9.48 16.24
N GLY A 33 0.82 -8.55 16.27
CA GLY A 33 -0.53 -8.78 15.78
C GLY A 33 -0.47 -9.03 14.28
N VAL A 34 -0.24 -10.27 13.89
CA VAL A 34 -0.44 -10.70 12.51
C VAL A 34 -1.95 -10.71 12.31
N ALA A 35 -2.49 -9.62 11.77
CA ALA A 35 -3.83 -9.61 11.22
C ALA A 35 -3.79 -10.50 9.97
N CYS A 36 -4.01 -11.80 10.16
CA CYS A 36 -4.36 -12.69 9.05
C CYS A 36 -5.64 -12.13 8.43
N ALA A 37 -5.56 -11.66 7.19
CA ALA A 37 -6.74 -11.29 6.43
C ALA A 37 -7.70 -12.48 6.43
N ALA A 38 -8.95 -12.27 6.87
CA ALA A 38 -9.95 -13.32 6.83
C ALA A 38 -10.16 -13.74 5.37
N PRO A 39 -10.38 -15.03 5.07
CA PRO A 39 -10.65 -15.45 3.71
C PRO A 39 -11.92 -14.74 3.19
N TYR A 40 -11.79 -14.06 2.05
CA TYR A 40 -12.92 -13.46 1.36
C TYR A 40 -13.83 -14.56 0.82
N ASN A 41 -15.00 -14.74 1.44
CA ASN A 41 -16.03 -15.69 1.01
C ASN A 41 -17.17 -14.92 0.33
N HIS A 42 -16.86 -14.26 -0.78
CA HIS A 42 -17.86 -13.55 -1.59
C HIS A 42 -18.15 -14.33 -2.86
N ASP A 43 -19.43 -14.50 -3.18
CA ASP A 43 -19.85 -15.02 -4.47
C ASP A 43 -19.75 -13.92 -5.53
N VAL A 44 -18.92 -14.16 -6.54
CA VAL A 44 -18.71 -13.22 -7.66
C VAL A 44 -19.94 -13.09 -8.56
N ASN A 45 -20.90 -14.02 -8.47
CA ASN A 45 -22.13 -14.01 -9.25
C ASN A 45 -23.30 -13.34 -8.52
N VAL A 46 -23.15 -13.02 -7.24
CA VAL A 46 -24.15 -12.31 -6.45
C VAL A 46 -23.72 -10.86 -6.28
N ALA A 47 -24.60 -9.93 -6.62
CA ALA A 47 -24.39 -8.52 -6.38
C ALA A 47 -24.66 -8.20 -4.90
N GLU A 48 -23.67 -7.60 -4.24
CA GLU A 48 -23.79 -7.04 -2.90
C GLU A 48 -23.60 -5.52 -3.01
N GLU A 49 -24.37 -4.74 -2.25
CA GLU A 49 -24.29 -3.27 -2.26
C GLU A 49 -22.90 -2.79 -1.79
N PHE A 50 -22.33 -3.46 -0.78
CA PHE A 50 -21.07 -3.04 -0.18
C PHE A 50 -20.25 -4.25 0.27
N ARG A 51 -18.96 -4.24 -0.12
CA ARG A 51 -17.95 -5.20 0.31
C ARG A 51 -16.75 -4.46 0.90
N PRO A 52 -16.63 -4.37 2.23
CA PRO A 52 -15.43 -3.82 2.85
C PRO A 52 -14.21 -4.66 2.45
N ARG A 53 -13.12 -4.00 2.07
CA ARG A 53 -11.81 -4.63 1.82
C ARG A 53 -10.85 -4.22 2.92
N ASP A 54 -9.88 -5.08 3.23
CA ASP A 54 -8.86 -4.83 4.26
C ASP A 54 -7.75 -3.87 3.80
N GLY A 55 -8.01 -3.10 2.73
CA GLY A 55 -7.01 -2.26 2.06
C GLY A 55 -6.08 -3.08 1.17
N LEU A 56 -4.76 -2.96 1.39
CA LEU A 56 -3.72 -3.58 0.57
C LEU A 56 -2.74 -4.44 1.42
N PRO A 57 -3.23 -5.38 2.26
CA PRO A 57 -2.39 -6.08 3.23
C PRO A 57 -1.23 -6.84 2.59
N ASN A 58 -1.46 -7.50 1.44
CA ASN A 58 -0.43 -8.25 0.73
C ASN A 58 0.70 -7.35 0.20
N PHE A 59 0.34 -6.16 -0.29
CA PHE A 59 1.32 -5.20 -0.80
C PHE A 59 2.19 -4.65 0.34
N PHE A 60 1.57 -4.25 1.45
CA PHE A 60 2.30 -3.74 2.61
C PHE A 60 3.14 -4.83 3.30
N ALA A 61 2.65 -6.06 3.38
CA ALA A 61 3.43 -7.19 3.86
C ALA A 61 4.67 -7.42 2.99
N LYS A 62 4.52 -7.35 1.66
CA LYS A 62 5.65 -7.49 0.72
C LYS A 62 6.67 -6.36 0.86
N LEU A 63 6.21 -5.12 1.05
CA LEU A 63 7.09 -3.98 1.35
C LEU A 63 7.86 -4.17 2.66
N GLN A 64 7.19 -4.60 3.73
CA GLN A 64 7.81 -4.86 5.04
C GLN A 64 8.82 -6.01 4.99
N ALA A 65 8.59 -7.01 4.14
CA ALA A 65 9.52 -8.12 3.93
C ALA A 65 10.83 -7.69 3.23
N GLY A 66 10.92 -6.48 2.66
CA GLY A 66 12.12 -5.97 2.01
C GLY A 66 12.43 -6.58 0.65
N GLY A 67 11.50 -7.35 0.07
CA GLY A 67 11.68 -7.97 -1.24
C GLY A 67 11.54 -6.99 -2.42
N PRO A 68 11.68 -7.49 -3.66
CA PRO A 68 11.36 -6.71 -4.86
C PRO A 68 9.87 -6.36 -4.92
N VAL A 69 9.56 -5.08 -5.10
CA VAL A 69 8.18 -4.59 -5.23
C VAL A 69 8.04 -3.76 -6.51
N ARG A 70 7.03 -4.06 -7.32
CA ARG A 70 6.78 -3.41 -8.61
C ARG A 70 5.50 -2.59 -8.55
N VAL A 71 5.61 -1.28 -8.72
CA VAL A 71 4.45 -0.36 -8.71
C VAL A 71 4.20 0.13 -10.12
N ALA A 72 3.04 -0.21 -10.67
CA ALA A 72 2.62 0.21 -12.00
C ALA A 72 1.71 1.44 -11.96
N TYR A 73 1.87 2.27 -12.98
CA TYR A 73 1.09 3.49 -13.20
C TYR A 73 0.52 3.44 -14.61
N LEU A 74 -0.78 3.17 -14.72
CA LEU A 74 -1.52 3.12 -15.97
C LEU A 74 -2.43 4.34 -16.07
N GLY A 75 -2.25 5.17 -17.09
CA GLY A 75 -3.11 6.31 -17.28
C GLY A 75 -2.71 7.26 -18.40
N GLY A 76 -3.31 8.45 -18.36
CA GLY A 76 -3.15 9.49 -19.37
C GLY A 76 -2.01 10.47 -19.09
N SER A 77 -2.17 11.71 -19.57
CA SER A 77 -1.15 12.76 -19.49
C SER A 77 -0.84 13.20 -18.05
N ILE A 78 -1.83 13.17 -17.16
CA ILE A 78 -1.64 13.48 -15.73
C ILE A 78 -0.71 12.46 -15.07
N THR A 79 -0.85 11.18 -15.44
CA THR A 79 0.02 10.10 -14.95
C THR A 79 1.42 10.18 -15.58
N ALA A 80 1.52 10.55 -16.86
CA ALA A 80 2.80 10.68 -17.57
C ALA A 80 3.67 11.82 -17.00
N ALA A 81 3.04 12.92 -16.57
CA ALA A 81 3.71 14.10 -16.04
C ALA A 81 4.64 13.80 -14.84
N HIS A 82 5.62 14.67 -14.62
CA HIS A 82 6.48 14.67 -13.42
C HIS A 82 5.73 15.20 -12.18
N GLY A 83 4.60 14.57 -11.85
CA GLY A 83 3.67 14.98 -10.82
C GLY A 83 3.55 13.96 -9.70
N TRP A 84 2.32 13.52 -9.45
CA TRP A 84 1.99 12.63 -8.34
C TRP A 84 2.68 11.26 -8.43
N ARG A 85 2.79 10.66 -9.62
CA ARG A 85 3.44 9.35 -9.85
C ARG A 85 4.87 9.25 -9.28
N PRO A 86 5.83 10.10 -9.69
CA PRO A 86 7.18 10.03 -9.13
C PRO A 86 7.21 10.39 -7.64
N LYS A 87 6.28 11.23 -7.15
CA LYS A 87 6.17 11.56 -5.72
C LYS A 87 5.68 10.38 -4.89
N THR A 88 4.69 9.61 -5.35
CA THR A 88 4.21 8.41 -4.66
C THR A 88 5.27 7.32 -4.65
N LEU A 89 5.98 7.11 -5.77
CA LEU A 89 7.11 6.17 -5.82
C LEU A 89 8.22 6.56 -4.84
N ALA A 90 8.61 7.85 -4.82
CA ALA A 90 9.61 8.36 -3.90
C ALA A 90 9.19 8.21 -2.44
N TRP A 91 7.92 8.45 -2.13
CA TRP A 91 7.37 8.22 -0.80
C TRP A 91 7.49 6.75 -0.39
N PHE A 92 7.10 5.79 -1.24
CA PHE A 92 7.27 4.37 -0.94
C PHE A 92 8.73 4.00 -0.67
N LYS A 93 9.67 4.50 -1.49
CA LYS A 93 11.10 4.27 -1.29
C LYS A 93 11.62 4.84 0.02
N ALA A 94 11.12 6.00 0.43
CA ALA A 94 11.49 6.63 1.69
C ALA A 94 10.90 5.89 2.92
N GLN A 95 9.67 5.40 2.83
CA GLN A 95 9.02 4.69 3.94
C GLN A 95 9.49 3.25 4.10
N TYR A 96 9.88 2.59 3.01
CA TYR A 96 10.29 1.19 2.99
C TYR A 96 11.69 1.04 2.35
N PRO A 97 12.75 1.61 2.97
CA PRO A 97 14.08 1.65 2.38
C PRO A 97 14.72 0.26 2.22
N ALA A 98 14.23 -0.75 2.95
CA ALA A 98 14.68 -2.13 2.81
C ALA A 98 14.11 -2.82 1.54
N ALA A 99 13.01 -2.34 0.98
CA ALA A 99 12.38 -2.93 -0.20
C ALA A 99 13.03 -2.44 -1.50
N ALA A 100 13.23 -3.35 -2.45
CA ALA A 100 13.71 -3.01 -3.79
C ALA A 100 12.52 -2.58 -4.67
N ILE A 101 12.13 -1.30 -4.55
CA ILE A 101 10.94 -0.76 -5.22
C ILE A 101 11.28 -0.24 -6.62
N SER A 102 10.60 -0.77 -7.63
CA SER A 102 10.71 -0.36 -9.03
C SER A 102 9.38 0.14 -9.60
N GLU A 103 9.49 0.97 -10.64
CA GLU A 103 8.37 1.56 -11.34
C GLU A 103 8.08 0.83 -12.65
N ILE A 104 6.79 0.66 -12.95
CA ILE A 104 6.29 0.34 -14.28
C ILE A 104 5.51 1.57 -14.77
N ASN A 105 6.13 2.41 -15.60
CA ASN A 105 5.47 3.58 -16.17
C ASN A 105 4.74 3.17 -17.46
N ALA A 106 3.45 2.89 -17.33
CA ALA A 106 2.57 2.55 -18.45
C ALA A 106 1.66 3.72 -18.80
N ALA A 107 2.08 4.97 -18.58
CA ALA A 107 1.29 6.16 -18.89
C ALA A 107 1.51 6.62 -20.34
N ILE A 108 0.43 6.95 -21.05
CA ILE A 108 0.47 7.48 -22.41
C ILE A 108 -0.47 8.68 -22.49
N SER A 109 0.10 9.86 -22.77
CA SER A 109 -0.65 11.11 -22.86
C SER A 109 -1.79 11.05 -23.88
N GLY A 110 -2.94 11.65 -23.55
CA GLY A 110 -4.10 11.71 -24.44
C GLY A 110 -4.88 10.41 -24.56
N THR A 111 -4.63 9.41 -23.70
CA THR A 111 -5.29 8.09 -23.78
C THR A 111 -6.25 7.84 -22.62
N GLY A 112 -7.42 7.28 -22.95
CA GLY A 112 -8.49 6.93 -22.01
C GLY A 112 -8.41 5.48 -21.52
N SER A 113 -9.42 5.07 -20.76
CA SER A 113 -9.55 3.72 -20.20
C SER A 113 -9.78 2.63 -21.25
N ASP A 114 -10.38 2.97 -22.38
CA ASP A 114 -10.57 2.12 -23.55
C ASP A 114 -9.24 1.65 -24.13
N TYR A 115 -8.33 2.59 -24.40
CA TYR A 115 -6.98 2.28 -24.86
C TYR A 115 -6.16 1.59 -23.77
N GLY A 116 -6.31 2.02 -22.51
CA GLY A 116 -5.71 1.37 -21.35
C GLY A 116 -6.08 -0.10 -21.22
N ALA A 117 -7.36 -0.45 -21.44
CA ALA A 117 -7.85 -1.83 -21.38
C ALA A 117 -7.21 -2.72 -22.46
N CYS A 118 -7.08 -2.22 -23.69
CA CYS A 118 -6.48 -2.97 -24.81
C CYS A 118 -5.01 -3.35 -24.57
N ARG A 119 -4.26 -2.52 -23.84
CA ARG A 119 -2.82 -2.73 -23.59
C ARG A 119 -2.47 -3.22 -22.19
N LEU A 120 -3.45 -3.30 -21.28
CA LEU A 120 -3.26 -3.70 -19.88
C LEU A 120 -2.41 -4.97 -19.75
N ARG A 121 -2.68 -5.97 -20.59
CA ARG A 121 -1.95 -7.25 -20.56
C ARG A 121 -0.47 -7.08 -20.85
N GLY A 122 -0.11 -6.36 -21.91
CA GLY A 122 1.28 -6.20 -22.35
C GLY A 122 2.06 -5.19 -21.53
N ASP A 123 1.45 -4.03 -21.28
CA ASP A 123 2.16 -2.90 -20.66
C ASP A 123 2.25 -3.03 -19.14
N VAL A 124 1.31 -3.72 -18.51
CA VAL A 124 1.20 -3.80 -17.05
C VAL A 124 1.32 -5.25 -16.58
N LEU A 125 0.41 -6.15 -16.96
CA LEU A 125 0.34 -7.49 -16.35
C LEU A 125 1.52 -8.39 -16.71
N ALA A 126 2.05 -8.29 -17.93
CA ALA A 126 3.28 -9.00 -18.33
C ALA A 126 4.49 -8.62 -17.47
N GLN A 127 4.42 -7.45 -16.83
CA GLN A 127 5.40 -6.94 -15.89
C GLN A 127 5.08 -7.32 -14.43
N SER A 128 4.18 -8.28 -14.16
CA SER A 128 3.94 -8.84 -12.81
C SER A 128 3.92 -7.80 -11.67
N PRO A 129 3.05 -6.77 -11.74
CA PRO A 129 3.00 -5.69 -10.76
C PRO A 129 2.43 -6.17 -9.42
N ASP A 130 2.87 -5.54 -8.34
CA ASP A 130 2.35 -5.76 -6.99
C ASP A 130 1.27 -4.75 -6.60
N LEU A 131 1.30 -3.58 -7.24
CA LEU A 131 0.32 -2.51 -7.11
C LEU A 131 0.14 -1.84 -8.46
N VAL A 132 -1.10 -1.52 -8.81
CA VAL A 132 -1.44 -0.75 -10.01
C VAL A 132 -2.22 0.49 -9.60
N PHE A 133 -1.71 1.66 -9.93
CA PHE A 133 -2.50 2.88 -9.97
C PHE A 133 -3.12 3.02 -11.36
N LEU A 134 -4.44 3.23 -11.40
CA LEU A 134 -5.21 3.47 -12.62
C LEU A 134 -5.79 4.89 -12.58
N GLU A 135 -5.45 5.70 -13.57
CA GLU A 135 -5.96 7.07 -13.69
C GLU A 135 -6.41 7.32 -15.13
N CYS A 136 -7.71 7.54 -15.32
CA CYS A 136 -8.31 7.74 -16.65
C CYS A 136 -9.41 8.81 -16.67
N ARG A 137 -9.54 9.62 -15.62
CA ARG A 137 -10.77 10.40 -15.40
C ARG A 137 -10.97 11.47 -16.47
N VAL A 138 -9.90 12.12 -16.91
CA VAL A 138 -9.98 13.28 -17.82
C VAL A 138 -9.62 12.97 -19.27
N ASN A 139 -9.29 11.70 -19.58
CA ASN A 139 -8.87 11.29 -20.91
C ASN A 139 -9.88 10.37 -21.62
N GLY A 140 -11.01 10.06 -20.98
CA GLY A 140 -12.11 9.35 -21.62
C GLY A 140 -12.96 10.29 -22.49
N GLY A 141 -13.25 9.91 -23.73
CA GLY A 141 -14.09 10.69 -24.66
C GLY A 141 -15.54 10.92 -24.21
N GLY A 142 -15.95 10.32 -23.07
CA GLY A 142 -17.29 10.47 -22.51
C GLY A 142 -17.52 11.74 -21.69
N GLY A 143 -16.48 12.43 -21.21
CA GLY A 143 -16.66 13.71 -20.51
C GLY A 143 -17.65 13.67 -19.33
N PHE A 144 -17.41 12.83 -18.31
CA PHE A 144 -18.15 12.87 -17.03
C PHE A 144 -17.17 12.70 -15.84
#